data_AF-A0A967VY96-F1
#
_entry.id   AF-A0A967VY96-F1
#
_cell.length_a   1.000
_cell.length_b   1.000
_cell.length_c   1.000
_cell.angle_alpha   90.00
_cell.angle_beta   90.00
_cell.angle_gamma   90.00
#
_symmetry.space_group_name_H-M   'P 1'
#
loop_
_entity.id
_entity.type
_entity.pdbx_description
1 polymer ?
#
loop_
_entity_poly.entity_id
_entity_poly.type
_entity_poly.pdbx_seq_one_letter_code
_entity_poly.pdbx_strand_id
1 'polypeptide(L)' 'MLIEKIRKHIENCGKSLNQLGRETGIDKAALSRIVNGGSCKVETAEILLKYFGYELRKKKKGR' A
#
# COMPACT_ATOMS: atom_id res chain seq x y z
N MET A 1 -6.88 -9.44 -4.77
CA MET A 1 -7.44 -8.12 -4.41
C MET A 1 -6.35 -7.04 -4.39
N LEU A 2 -6.68 -5.74 -4.49
CA LEU A 2 -5.69 -4.65 -4.52
C LEU A 2 -4.69 -4.70 -3.34
N ILE A 3 -5.22 -5.00 -2.14
CA ILE A 3 -4.44 -5.13 -0.90
C ILE A 3 -3.38 -6.24 -1.00
N GLU A 4 -3.70 -7.40 -1.59
CA GLU A 4 -2.73 -8.47 -1.77
C GLU A 4 -1.59 -8.07 -2.71
N LYS A 5 -1.88 -7.27 -3.75
CA LYS A 5 -0.83 -6.74 -4.64
C LYS A 5 0.09 -5.79 -3.87
N ILE A 6 -0.48 -4.88 -3.09
CA ILE A 6 0.29 -3.96 -2.24
C ILE A 6 1.14 -4.73 -1.24
N ARG A 7 0.55 -5.74 -0.57
CA ARG A 7 1.26 -6.61 0.36
C ARG A 7 2.44 -7.31 -0.30
N LYS A 8 2.24 -7.97 -1.44
CA LYS A 8 3.33 -8.61 -2.20
C LYS A 8 4.40 -7.60 -2.63
N HIS A 9 4.02 -6.37 -2.94
CA HIS A 9 4.98 -5.32 -3.29
C HIS A 9 5.82 -4.87 -2.09
N ILE A 10 5.18 -4.71 -0.92
CA ILE A 10 5.87 -4.42 0.34
C ILE A 10 6.85 -5.56 0.69
N GLU A 11 6.41 -6.81 0.56
CA GLU A 11 7.25 -8.00 0.80
C GLU A 11 8.43 -8.07 -0.19
N ASN A 12 8.21 -7.80 -1.48
CA ASN A 12 9.28 -7.79 -2.49
C ASN A 12 10.23 -6.60 -2.37
N CYS A 13 9.79 -5.46 -1.85
CA CYS A 13 10.64 -4.29 -1.67
C CYS A 13 11.70 -4.51 -0.57
N GLY A 14 11.54 -5.52 0.29
CA GLY A 14 12.52 -5.88 1.33
C GLY A 14 12.67 -4.82 2.44
N LYS A 15 11.83 -3.78 2.44
CA LYS A 15 11.87 -2.71 3.42
C LYS A 15 11.08 -3.07 4.67
N SER A 16 11.66 -2.79 5.84
CA SER A 16 10.96 -2.92 7.12
C SER A 16 9.78 -1.96 7.20
N LEU A 17 8.69 -2.36 7.86
CA LEU A 17 7.49 -1.51 8.03
C LEU A 17 7.82 -0.16 8.68
N ASN A 18 8.80 -0.12 9.60
CA ASN A 18 9.27 1.12 10.20
C ASN A 18 9.92 2.07 9.18
N GLN A 19 10.70 1.51 8.25
CA GLN A 19 11.39 2.30 7.24
C GLN A 19 10.41 2.80 6.20
N LEU A 20 9.51 1.91 5.75
CA LEU A 20 8.42 2.27 4.86
C LEU A 20 7.53 3.35 5.49
N GLY A 21 7.19 3.23 6.77
CA GLY A 21 6.39 4.24 7.48
C GLY A 21 7.09 5.59 7.60
N ARG A 22 8.42 5.60 7.82
CA ARG A 22 9.21 6.82 7.81
C ARG A 22 9.29 7.49 6.43
N GLU A 23 9.45 6.70 5.37
CA GLU A 23 9.55 7.23 4.01
C GLU A 23 8.20 7.68 3.43
N THR A 24 7.12 6.98 3.77
CA THR A 24 5.77 7.25 3.26
C THR A 24 4.94 8.15 4.16
N GLY A 25 5.35 8.36 5.42
CA GLY A 25 4.57 9.05 6.45
C GLY A 25 3.41 8.22 7.01
N ILE A 26 3.35 6.91 6.72
CA ILE A 26 2.28 6.02 7.18
C ILE A 26 2.63 5.43 8.55
N ASP A 27 1.65 5.39 9.43
CA ASP A 27 1.80 4.76 10.74
C ASP A 27 2.13 3.26 10.64
N LYS A 28 3.08 2.79 11.46
CA LYS A 28 3.52 1.40 11.51
C LYS A 28 2.35 0.43 11.75
N ALA A 29 1.36 0.81 12.56
CA ALA A 29 0.19 -0.02 12.84
C ALA A 29 -0.73 -0.16 11.61
N ALA A 30 -0.80 0.87 10.76
CA ALA A 30 -1.52 0.78 9.50
C ALA A 30 -0.82 -0.17 8.53
N LEU A 31 0.52 -0.08 8.41
CA LEU A 31 1.32 -0.99 7.59
C LEU A 31 1.24 -2.44 8.06
N SER A 32 1.34 -2.66 9.38
CA SER A 32 1.23 -3.99 9.98
C SER A 32 -0.15 -4.59 9.71
N ARG A 33 -1.23 -3.80 9.78
CA ARG A 33 -2.57 -4.27 9.38
C ARG A 33 -2.62 -4.71 7.92
N ILE A 34 -2.05 -3.94 6.99
CA ILE A 34 -2.02 -4.29 5.56
C ILE A 34 -1.28 -5.61 5.33
N VAL A 35 -0.10 -5.76 5.93
CA VAL A 35 0.72 -6.96 5.77
C VAL A 35 0.06 -8.19 6.39
N ASN A 36 -0.64 -8.05 7.51
CA ASN A 36 -1.39 -9.15 8.11
C ASN A 36 -2.72 -9.48 7.39
N GLY A 37 -3.04 -8.80 6.28
CA GLY A 37 -4.27 -9.05 5.52
C GLY A 37 -5.50 -8.30 6.04
N GLY A 38 -5.30 -7.30 6.89
CA GLY A 38 -6.34 -6.39 7.34
C GLY A 38 -6.72 -5.34 6.29
N SER A 39 -7.72 -4.53 6.63
CA SER A 39 -8.15 -3.39 5.80
C SER A 39 -7.30 -2.15 6.03
N CYS A 40 -7.13 -1.34 4.99
CA CYS A 40 -6.50 -0.03 5.06
C CYS A 40 -7.36 1.05 4.41
N LYS A 41 -7.10 2.30 4.78
CA LYS A 41 -7.72 3.45 4.10
C LYS A 41 -7.21 3.55 2.67
N VAL A 42 -8.05 4.09 1.79
CA VAL A 42 -7.69 4.32 0.38
C VAL A 42 -6.53 5.31 0.28
N GLU A 43 -6.50 6.37 1.09
CA GLU A 43 -5.36 7.30 1.17
C GLU A 43 -4.04 6.58 1.46
N THR A 44 -4.03 5.65 2.42
CA THR A 44 -2.83 4.87 2.76
C THR A 44 -2.38 3.99 1.58
N ALA A 45 -3.34 3.35 0.91
CA ALA A 45 -3.05 2.55 -0.28
C ALA A 45 -2.50 3.42 -1.42
N GLU A 46 -3.04 4.63 -1.60
CA GLU A 46 -2.61 5.57 -2.64
C GLU A 46 -1.19 6.09 -2.38
N ILE A 47 -0.87 6.47 -1.15
CA ILE A 47 0.48 6.90 -0.76
C ILE A 47 1.49 5.78 -1.02
N LEU A 48 1.16 4.54 -0.62
CA LEU A 48 2.02 3.38 -0.87
C LEU A 48 2.23 3.16 -2.37
N LEU A 49 1.13 3.13 -3.14
CA LEU A 49 1.20 2.93 -4.58
C LEU A 49 2.05 4.03 -5.24
N LYS A 50 1.82 5.29 -4.89
CA LYS A 50 2.58 6.44 -5.41
C LYS A 50 4.06 6.34 -5.06
N TYR A 51 4.39 5.92 -3.84
CA TYR A 51 5.75 5.66 -3.41
C TYR A 51 6.42 4.54 -4.24
N PHE A 52 5.66 3.51 -4.60
CA PHE A 52 6.11 2.44 -5.50
C PHE A 52 6.03 2.79 -6.99
N GLY A 53 5.61 4.01 -7.36
CA GLY A 53 5.48 4.44 -8.76
C GLY A 53 4.21 3.95 -9.48
N TYR A 54 3.20 3.50 -8.73
CA TYR A 54 1.89 3.11 -9.25
C TYR A 54 0.84 4.20 -9.02
N GLU A 55 -0.13 4.29 -9.93
CA GLU A 55 -1.23 5.24 -9.85
C GLU A 55 -2.59 4.51 -9.82
N LEU A 56 -3.48 4.92 -8.92
CA LEU A 56 -4.87 4.45 -8.87
C LEU A 56 -5.67 5.11 -10.00
N ARG A 57 -5.81 4.43 -11.13
CA ARG A 57 -6.68 4.88 -12.22
C ARG A 57 -8.09 4.31 -12.08
N LYS A 58 -9.09 5.20 -12.12
CA LYS A 58 -10.50 4.80 -12.25
C LYS A 58 -10.65 4.01 -13.56
N LYS A 59 -11.04 2.74 -13.45
CA LYS A 59 -11.42 1.95 -14.63
C LYS A 59 -12.61 2.65 -15.30
N LYS A 60 -12.51 2.94 -16.60
CA LYS A 60 -13.68 3.34 -17.40
C LYS A 60 -14.69 2.21 -17.27
N LYS A 61 -15.86 2.51 -16.72
CA LYS A 61 -17.00 1.59 -16.71
C LYS A 61 -17.38 1.44 -18.19
N GLY A 62 -16.99 0.31 -18.79
CA GLY A 62 -17.43 -0.05 -20.14
C GLY A 62 -18.95 -0.02 -20.15
N ARG A 63 -19.50 0.72 -21.11
CA ARG A 63 -20.93 0.85 -21.35
C ARG A 63 -21.45 -0.45 -21.95
#